data_AF-A0A1D7QIU5-F1
#
_entry.id   AF-A0A1D7QIU5-F1
#
_cell.length_a   1.000
_cell.length_b   1.000
_cell.length_c   1.000
_cell.angle_alpha   90.00
_cell.angle_beta   90.00
_cell.angle_gamma   90.00
#
_symmetry.space_group_name_H-M   'P 1'
#
loop_
_entity.id
_entity.type
_entity.pdbx_description
1 polymer ?
#
loop_
_entity_poly.entity_id
_entity_poly.type
_entity_poly.pdbx_seq_one_letter_code
_entity_poly.pdbx_strand_id
1 'polypeptide(L)'
;MGKQTGFDVLKLLPRRNFEVIFVTTYDQYGIQAVKFAALAYLLKPIDIEELIVKSWLKEDGGMLLLMSGEKVPISKPNKDTVKQALQQL
;
A
#
# COMPACT_ATOMS: atom_id res chain seq x y z
N MET A 1 -3.87 17.17 8.29
CA MET A 1 -3.61 17.29 9.74
C MET A 1 -2.72 18.50 9.96
N GLY A 2 -3.27 19.63 10.41
CA GLY A 2 -2.49 20.86 10.61
C GLY A 2 -1.66 21.26 9.37
N LYS A 3 -0.43 21.75 9.59
CA LYS A 3 0.54 22.16 8.56
C LYS A 3 1.40 21.03 7.97
N GLN A 4 1.28 19.79 8.47
CA GLN A 4 2.16 18.68 8.08
C GLN A 4 1.48 17.77 7.06
N THR A 5 2.26 17.29 6.09
CA THR A 5 1.81 16.32 5.07
C THR A 5 2.01 14.89 5.55
N GLY A 6 1.37 13.92 4.89
CA GLY A 6 1.64 12.50 5.16
C GLY A 6 3.12 12.11 4.97
N PHE A 7 3.82 12.77 4.06
CA PHE A 7 5.27 12.58 3.89
C PHE A 7 6.08 13.06 5.09
N ASP A 8 5.67 14.18 5.70
CA ASP A 8 6.35 14.69 6.90
C ASP A 8 6.18 13.74 8.07
N VAL A 9 4.99 13.17 8.23
CA VAL A 9 4.73 12.12 9.23
C VAL A 9 5.64 10.91 9.00
N LEU A 10 5.80 10.43 7.76
CA LEU A 10 6.67 9.30 7.47
C LEU A 10 8.14 9.56 7.78
N LYS A 11 8.62 10.81 7.64
CA LYS A 11 10.01 11.17 8.01
C LYS A 11 10.26 11.05 9.52
N LEU A 12 9.21 11.17 10.34
CA LEU A 12 9.30 11.00 11.80
C LEU A 12 9.38 9.52 12.21
N LEU A 13 9.18 8.58 11.28
CA LEU A 13 9.16 7.14 11.50
C LEU A 13 10.34 6.46 10.77
N PRO A 14 11.58 6.54 11.30
CA PRO A 14 12.77 6.04 10.61
C PRO A 14 12.82 4.51 10.51
N ARG A 15 12.17 3.80 11.45
CA ARG A 15 11.98 2.34 11.38
C ARG A 15 10.51 2.06 11.08
N ARG A 16 10.26 1.47 9.90
CA ARG A 16 8.93 1.09 9.42
C ARG A 16 8.87 -0.42 9.27
N ASN A 17 7.95 -1.05 9.98
CA ASN A 17 7.58 -2.45 9.85
C ASN A 17 6.19 -2.61 9.20
N PHE A 18 5.75 -1.59 8.47
CA PHE A 18 4.47 -1.52 7.79
C PHE A 18 4.61 -0.91 6.40
N GLU A 19 3.70 -1.28 5.50
CA GLU A 19 3.55 -0.72 4.17
C GLU A 19 2.70 0.57 4.19
N VAL A 20 2.90 1.43 3.18
CA VAL A 20 2.21 2.71 3.07
C VAL A 20 1.41 2.78 1.77
N ILE A 21 0.14 3.14 1.86
CA ILE A 21 -0.67 3.57 0.72
C ILE A 21 -1.09 5.02 0.95
N PHE A 22 -0.91 5.88 -0.05
CA PHE A 22 -1.42 7.25 -0.01
C PHE A 22 -2.79 7.33 -0.69
N VAL A 23 -3.73 8.05 -0.10
CA VAL A 23 -5.05 8.33 -0.67
C VAL A 23 -5.32 9.83 -0.62
N THR A 24 -5.53 10.48 -1.76
CA THR A 24 -5.42 11.95 -1.87
C THR A 24 -6.18 12.52 -3.07
N THR A 25 -6.52 13.81 -3.07
CA THR A 25 -7.06 14.51 -4.25
C THR A 25 -5.98 15.18 -5.10
N TYR A 26 -4.71 15.06 -4.70
CA TYR A 26 -3.58 15.71 -5.37
C TYR A 26 -2.81 14.68 -6.20
N ASP A 27 -2.81 14.80 -7.52
CA ASP A 27 -2.13 13.88 -8.44
C ASP A 27 -0.61 14.09 -8.52
N GLN A 28 -0.16 15.34 -8.32
CA GLN A 28 1.24 15.76 -8.47
C GLN A 28 2.27 15.07 -7.56
N TYR A 29 1.87 14.39 -6.48
CA TYR A 29 2.82 13.77 -5.53
C TYR A 29 3.05 12.26 -5.72
N GLY A 30 2.55 11.67 -6.81
CA GLY A 30 2.75 10.23 -7.09
C GLY A 30 4.22 9.82 -7.13
N ILE A 31 5.08 10.60 -7.80
CA ILE A 31 6.54 10.35 -7.83
C ILE A 31 7.16 10.43 -6.43
N GLN A 32 6.67 11.33 -5.58
CA GLN A 32 7.15 11.45 -4.21
C GLN A 32 6.76 10.24 -3.37
N ALA A 33 5.56 9.68 -3.56
CA ALA A 33 5.15 8.44 -2.92
C ALA A 33 6.04 7.25 -3.28
N VAL A 34 6.43 7.12 -4.55
CA VAL A 34 7.41 6.11 -4.98
C VAL A 34 8.74 6.26 -4.25
N LYS A 35 9.25 7.50 -4.10
CA LYS A 35 10.50 7.77 -3.35
C LYS A 35 10.41 7.37 -1.87
N PHE A 36 9.21 7.38 -1.29
CA PHE A 36 8.97 6.93 0.07
C PHE A 36 8.74 5.42 0.19
N ALA A 37 8.89 4.68 -0.92
CA ALA A 37 8.57 3.26 -1.04
C ALA A 37 7.12 2.97 -0.65
N ALA A 38 6.21 3.86 -1.04
CA ALA A 38 4.77 3.59 -0.92
C ALA A 38 4.38 2.45 -1.86
N LEU A 39 3.46 1.63 -1.38
CA LEU A 39 2.90 0.50 -2.07
C LEU A 39 1.94 0.93 -3.20
N ALA A 40 1.13 1.96 -2.93
CA ALA A 40 0.21 2.55 -3.88
C ALA A 40 -0.02 4.05 -3.59
N TYR A 41 -0.44 4.78 -4.63
CA TYR A 41 -0.82 6.19 -4.57
C TYR A 41 -2.15 6.38 -5.30
N LEU A 42 -3.22 6.52 -4.52
CA LEU A 42 -4.59 6.48 -5.01
C LEU A 42 -5.21 7.87 -4.98
N LEU A 43 -5.91 8.22 -6.06
CA LEU A 43 -6.71 9.43 -6.11
C LEU A 43 -8.08 9.21 -5.49
N LYS A 44 -8.55 10.19 -4.73
CA LYS A 44 -9.94 10.25 -4.29
C LYS A 44 -10.84 10.71 -5.45
N PRO A 45 -12.11 10.28 -5.48
CA PRO A 45 -12.74 9.32 -4.55
C PRO A 45 -12.21 7.90 -4.77
N ILE A 46 -12.06 7.14 -3.68
CA ILE A 46 -11.69 5.72 -3.74
C ILE A 46 -12.85 4.91 -3.15
N ASP A 47 -13.17 3.79 -3.79
CA ASP A 47 -14.09 2.81 -3.23
C ASP A 47 -13.33 1.89 -2.26
N ILE A 48 -13.86 1.72 -1.05
CA ILE A 48 -13.23 0.86 -0.03
C ILE A 48 -13.35 -0.60 -0.45
N GLU A 49 -14.44 -0.98 -1.13
CA GLU A 49 -14.65 -2.35 -1.62
C GLU A 49 -13.57 -2.75 -2.61
N GLU A 50 -13.07 -1.79 -3.39
CA GLU A 50 -11.98 -1.97 -4.34
C GLU A 50 -10.62 -2.22 -3.68
N LEU A 51 -10.42 -1.78 -2.43
CA LEU A 51 -9.18 -1.97 -1.66
C LEU A 51 -9.10 -3.32 -0.93
N ILE A 52 -10.16 -4.13 -1.01
CA ILE A 52 -10.20 -5.45 -0.39
C ILE A 52 -9.30 -6.40 -1.19
N VAL A 53 -8.50 -7.20 -0.47
CA VAL A 53 -7.71 -8.27 -1.10
C VAL A 53 -8.67 -9.33 -1.64
N LYS A 54 -8.61 -9.54 -2.95
CA LYS A 54 -9.31 -10.63 -3.65
C LYS A 54 -8.58 -11.95 -3.53
N SER A 55 -7.28 -11.96 -3.81
CA SER A 55 -6.47 -13.18 -3.74
C SER A 55 -4.97 -12.89 -3.70
N TRP A 56 -4.19 -13.89 -3.30
CA TRP A 56 -2.74 -13.90 -3.45
C TRP A 56 -2.35 -14.44 -4.83
N LEU A 57 -1.46 -13.76 -5.54
CA LEU A 57 -0.81 -14.22 -6.76
C LEU A 57 0.63 -14.68 -6.46
N LYS A 58 0.94 -15.94 -6.82
CA LYS A 58 2.27 -16.56 -6.62
C LYS A 58 3.27 -16.16 -7.71
N GLU A 59 3.21 -14.93 -8.17
CA GLU A 59 4.15 -14.33 -9.12
C GLU A 59 5.38 -13.75 -8.36
N ASP A 60 6.49 -13.50 -9.04
CA ASP A 60 7.78 -13.06 -8.48
C ASP A 60 7.65 -12.05 -7.32
N GLY A 61 8.02 -12.47 -6.10
CA GLY A 61 7.92 -11.65 -4.87
C GLY A 61 6.64 -11.83 -4.05
N GLY A 62 5.56 -12.34 -4.65
CA GLY A 62 4.22 -12.42 -4.08
C GLY A 62 3.46 -11.11 -4.27
N MET A 63 2.30 -11.18 -4.92
CA MET A 63 1.43 -10.01 -5.14
C MET A 63 0.04 -10.25 -4.54
N LEU A 64 -0.57 -9.20 -4.03
CA LEU A 64 -1.99 -9.16 -3.70
C LEU A 64 -2.76 -8.68 -4.92
N LEU A 65 -3.76 -9.44 -5.34
CA LEU A 65 -4.78 -8.97 -6.25
C LEU A 65 -5.89 -8.33 -5.41
N LEU A 66 -6.21 -7.07 -5.68
CA LEU A 66 -7.34 -6.39 -5.06
C LEU A 66 -8.63 -6.68 -5.82
N MET A 67 -9.78 -6.38 -5.21
CA MET A 67 -11.10 -6.52 -5.85
C MET A 67 -11.23 -5.60 -7.07
N SER A 68 -10.55 -4.44 -7.07
CA SER A 68 -10.42 -3.56 -8.24
C SER A 68 -9.71 -4.20 -9.44
N GLY A 69 -8.97 -5.30 -9.22
CA GLY A 69 -8.06 -5.89 -10.20
C GLY A 69 -6.63 -5.35 -10.14
N GLU A 70 -6.34 -4.36 -9.30
CA GLU A 70 -4.99 -3.86 -9.08
C GLU A 70 -4.09 -4.93 -8.45
N LYS A 71 -2.84 -5.01 -8.92
CA LYS A 71 -1.82 -5.92 -8.39
C LYS A 71 -0.84 -5.15 -7.51
N VAL A 72 -0.71 -5.58 -6.27
CA VAL A 72 0.02 -4.88 -5.23
C VAL A 72 1.14 -5.76 -4.69
N PRO A 73 2.44 -5.39 -4.85
CA PRO A 73 3.55 -6.26 -4.47
C PRO A 73 3.71 -6.36 -2.96
N ILE A 74 3.89 -7.57 -2.43
CA ILE A 74 4.15 -7.78 -1.01
C ILE A 74 5.65 -7.62 -0.76
N SER A 75 6.01 -6.89 0.29
CA SER A 75 7.40 -6.79 0.70
C SER A 75 7.92 -8.18 1.11
N LYS A 76 9.12 -8.55 0.65
CA LYS A 76 9.72 -9.88 0.95
C LYS A 76 9.70 -10.24 2.45
N PRO A 77 10.00 -9.32 3.40
CA PRO A 77 9.96 -9.64 4.83
C PRO A 77 8.54 -9.96 5.35
N ASN A 78 7.50 -9.37 4.77
CA ASN A 78 6.12 -9.53 5.23
C ASN A 78 5.38 -10.65 4.50
N LYS A 79 6.03 -11.33 3.56
CA LYS A 79 5.46 -12.38 2.71
C LYS A 79 4.78 -13.48 3.52
N ASP A 80 5.46 -14.02 4.53
CA ASP A 80 4.94 -15.14 5.33
C ASP A 80 3.76 -14.72 6.22
N THR A 81 3.86 -13.54 6.84
CA THR A 81 2.78 -12.96 7.66
C THR A 81 1.51 -12.74 6.84
N VAL A 82 1.64 -12.14 5.65
CA VAL A 82 0.51 -11.91 4.75
C VAL A 82 -0.11 -13.23 4.30
N LYS A 83 0.71 -14.25 4.02
CA LYS A 83 0.21 -15.58 3.63
C LYS A 83 -0.59 -16.23 4.75
N GLN A 84 -0.12 -16.16 5.99
CA GLN A 84 -0.84 -16.69 7.14
C GLN A 84 -2.17 -15.97 7.38
N ALA A 85 -2.19 -14.64 7.29
CA ALA A 85 -3.41 -13.85 7.46
C ALA A 85 -4.49 -14.22 6.43
N LEU A 86 -4.10 -14.43 5.15
CA LEU A 86 -5.05 -14.81 4.10
C LEU A 86 -5.53 -16.25 4.19
N GLN A 87 -4.81 -17.15 4.87
CA GLN A 87 -5.24 -18.53 5.10
C GLN A 87 -6.23 -18.67 6.27
N GLN A 88 -6.39 -17.62 7.07
CA GLN A 88 -7.30 -17.56 8.22
C GLN A 88 -8.66 -16.92 7.86
N LEU A 89 -8.80 -16.40 6.64
CA LEU A 89 -10.03 -15.90 6.05
C LEU A 89 -10.70 -17.00 5.22
#